data_AF-A0A1G5BW79-F1
#
_entry.id   AF-A0A1G5BW79-F1
#
_cell.length_a   1.000
_cell.length_b   1.000
_cell.length_c   1.000
_cell.angle_alpha   90.00
_cell.angle_beta   90.00
_cell.angle_gamma   90.00
#
_symmetry.space_group_name_H-M   'P 1'
#
loop_
_entity.id
_entity.type
_entity.pdbx_description
1 polymer ?
#
loop_
_entity_poly.entity_id
_entity_poly.type
_entity_poly.pdbx_seq_one_letter_code
_entity_poly.pdbx_strand_id
1 'polypeptide(L)'
;MSEFIISTCSTADLSREHFDKRNIKYVYFHFEIDGKDYPDDLGDSIPFKKFYDMMAQGAMTRTSQVSIGEYVEFFEPFLKEGKDILHLALSSGISGTFNSASVACEQLKEKYPDRKIYIVDTYAASAGLGLVADKLADLRDEGKDIDTLYNWIEENKYNVQSWFFVSDLKYLVRNGRVSKTAGAIGNVLNICPLLNIDREGHLAVKAKVRGKNAVMKAQVKKMFELCENRTDYNDSCFISHSDCYDDARAVADMIEAQIPGLKGKIQIFDIGTTIGSHTGPGTVALFFWGDTRIE
;
A
#
# COMPACT_ATOMS: atom_id res chain seq x y z
N MET A 1 4.25 29.91 6.73
CA MET A 1 4.49 28.59 6.13
C MET A 1 3.66 28.52 4.87
N SER A 2 4.22 28.04 3.77
CA SER A 2 3.44 27.73 2.56
C SER A 2 2.43 26.63 2.90
N GLU A 3 1.21 26.75 2.39
CA GLU A 3 0.27 25.63 2.41
C GLU A 3 0.83 24.49 1.57
N PHE A 4 0.58 23.24 1.95
CA PHE A 4 1.03 22.08 1.21
C PHE A 4 -0.02 20.98 1.18
N ILE A 5 0.09 20.09 0.20
CA ILE A 5 -0.71 18.87 0.13
C ILE A 5 0.13 17.65 0.48
N ILE A 6 -0.51 16.68 1.11
CA ILE A 6 -0.03 15.29 1.15
C ILE A 6 -0.79 14.56 0.06
N SER A 7 -0.07 13.87 -0.81
CA SER A 7 -0.66 13.07 -1.87
C SER A 7 -0.07 11.68 -1.97
N THR A 8 -0.82 10.75 -2.54
CA THR A 8 -0.38 9.38 -2.81
C THR A 8 -1.02 8.83 -4.08
N CYS A 9 -1.05 7.51 -4.26
CA CYS A 9 -1.66 6.83 -5.40
C CYS A 9 -2.88 6.01 -4.93
N SER A 10 -3.79 5.66 -5.84
CA SER A 10 -4.94 4.78 -5.55
C SER A 10 -4.53 3.46 -4.87
N THR A 11 -3.33 2.98 -5.16
CA THR A 11 -2.70 1.79 -4.56
C THR A 11 -2.38 1.91 -3.06
N ALA A 12 -2.70 3.03 -2.42
CA ALA A 12 -2.73 3.12 -0.96
C ALA A 12 -3.94 2.39 -0.36
N ASP A 13 -4.90 1.95 -1.19
CA ASP A 13 -6.03 1.09 -0.80
C ASP A 13 -6.80 1.62 0.42
N LEU A 14 -6.96 2.94 0.51
CA LEU A 14 -7.83 3.58 1.49
C LEU A 14 -9.18 3.90 0.85
N SER A 15 -10.23 3.98 1.67
CA SER A 15 -11.53 4.40 1.18
C SER A 15 -11.50 5.87 0.75
N ARG A 16 -12.37 6.23 -0.21
CA ARG A 16 -12.61 7.62 -0.60
C ARG A 16 -12.91 8.50 0.62
N GLU A 17 -13.76 8.00 1.52
CA GLU A 17 -14.09 8.67 2.78
C GLU A 17 -12.84 8.94 3.64
N HIS A 18 -11.92 7.97 3.73
CA HIS A 18 -10.68 8.15 4.49
C HIS A 18 -9.80 9.25 3.87
N PHE A 19 -9.58 9.21 2.56
CA PHE A 19 -8.81 10.24 1.87
C PHE A 19 -9.41 11.63 2.06
N ASP A 20 -10.72 11.76 1.91
CA ASP A 20 -11.44 13.02 2.05
C ASP A 20 -11.36 13.55 3.48
N LYS A 21 -11.64 12.68 4.47
CA LYS A 21 -11.57 13.02 5.90
C LYS A 21 -10.19 13.49 6.32
N ARG A 22 -9.13 12.90 5.78
CA ARG A 22 -7.74 13.22 6.11
C ARG A 22 -7.13 14.27 5.17
N ASN A 23 -7.90 14.78 4.22
CA ASN A 23 -7.44 15.70 3.18
C ASN A 23 -6.15 15.21 2.51
N ILE A 24 -6.10 13.93 2.17
CA ILE A 24 -5.00 13.29 1.43
C ILE A 24 -5.45 13.19 -0.02
N LYS A 25 -4.66 13.75 -0.93
CA LYS A 25 -4.95 13.72 -2.37
C LYS A 25 -4.41 12.42 -2.97
N TYR A 26 -4.96 11.96 -4.08
CA TYR A 26 -4.47 10.76 -4.73
C TYR A 26 -4.62 10.84 -6.25
N VAL A 27 -3.72 10.15 -6.94
CA VAL A 27 -3.76 9.94 -8.39
C VAL A 27 -4.08 8.48 -8.71
N TYR A 28 -4.81 8.24 -9.78
CA TYR A 28 -5.23 6.90 -10.17
C TYR A 28 -4.12 6.14 -10.90
N PHE A 29 -3.86 4.92 -10.45
CA PHE A 29 -3.27 3.90 -11.30
C PHE A 29 -4.28 3.42 -12.35
N HIS A 30 -3.82 2.51 -13.21
CA HIS A 30 -4.65 1.90 -14.24
C HIS A 30 -4.53 0.38 -14.18
N PHE A 31 -5.61 -0.28 -14.56
CA PHE A 31 -5.66 -1.73 -14.70
C PHE A 31 -6.41 -2.12 -15.98
N GLU A 32 -6.06 -3.28 -16.51
CA GLU A 32 -6.65 -3.87 -17.69
C GLU A 32 -7.37 -5.16 -17.29
N ILE A 33 -8.56 -5.40 -17.81
CA ILE A 33 -9.21 -6.72 -17.80
C ILE A 33 -9.48 -7.14 -19.25
N ASP A 34 -8.91 -8.27 -19.66
CA ASP A 34 -9.10 -8.88 -20.98
C ASP A 34 -8.94 -7.89 -22.15
N GLY A 35 -7.88 -7.06 -22.10
CA GLY A 35 -7.56 -6.09 -23.14
C GLY A 35 -8.30 -4.76 -23.06
N LYS A 36 -9.11 -4.52 -22.01
CA LYS A 36 -9.78 -3.24 -21.78
C LYS A 36 -9.24 -2.53 -20.54
N ASP A 37 -8.77 -1.30 -20.73
CA ASP A 37 -8.23 -0.44 -19.69
C ASP A 37 -9.33 0.25 -18.86
N TYR A 38 -9.01 0.45 -17.58
CA TYR A 38 -9.82 1.13 -16.57
C TYR A 38 -8.91 1.91 -15.61
N PRO A 39 -9.37 3.05 -15.08
CA PRO A 39 -8.71 3.68 -13.94
C PRO A 39 -8.98 2.89 -12.66
N ASP A 40 -7.99 2.78 -11.78
CA ASP A 40 -8.15 2.30 -10.40
C ASP A 40 -8.81 3.39 -9.55
N ASP A 41 -10.08 3.66 -9.87
CA ASP A 41 -10.89 4.75 -9.33
C ASP A 41 -11.60 4.38 -8.02
N LEU A 42 -10.93 3.57 -7.19
CA LEU A 42 -11.43 3.10 -5.90
C LEU A 42 -12.75 2.31 -6.01
N GLY A 43 -12.98 1.66 -7.15
CA GLY A 43 -14.12 0.76 -7.37
C GLY A 43 -15.34 1.40 -8.04
N ASP A 44 -15.25 2.65 -8.49
CA ASP A 44 -16.35 3.35 -9.16
C ASP A 44 -16.64 2.75 -10.55
N SER A 45 -15.60 2.51 -11.35
CA SER A 45 -15.73 1.89 -12.68
C SER A 45 -16.03 0.40 -12.59
N ILE A 46 -15.28 -0.32 -11.74
CA ILE A 46 -15.45 -1.76 -11.52
C ILE A 46 -15.44 -2.02 -10.01
N PRO A 47 -16.60 -2.36 -9.41
CA PRO A 47 -16.66 -2.73 -8.00
C PRO A 47 -15.74 -3.90 -7.66
N PHE A 48 -15.04 -3.84 -6.53
CA PHE A 48 -13.99 -4.81 -6.18
C PHE A 48 -14.49 -6.27 -6.19
N LYS A 49 -15.71 -6.52 -5.68
CA LYS A 49 -16.30 -7.87 -5.73
C LYS A 49 -16.39 -8.41 -7.15
N LYS A 50 -16.87 -7.58 -8.08
CA LYS A 50 -16.99 -7.94 -9.50
C LYS A 50 -15.62 -8.17 -10.13
N PHE A 51 -14.64 -7.34 -9.81
CA PHE A 51 -13.25 -7.50 -10.26
C PHE A 51 -12.68 -8.87 -9.83
N TYR A 52 -12.81 -9.23 -8.55
CA TYR A 52 -12.32 -10.51 -8.03
C TYR A 52 -13.09 -11.71 -8.57
N ASP A 53 -14.40 -11.59 -8.79
CA ASP A 53 -15.21 -12.63 -9.45
C ASP A 53 -14.74 -12.90 -10.88
N MET A 54 -14.42 -11.85 -11.64
CA MET A 54 -13.86 -11.99 -13.00
C MET A 54 -12.50 -12.68 -12.97
N MET A 55 -11.61 -12.29 -12.06
CA MET A 55 -10.31 -12.96 -11.89
C MET A 55 -10.46 -14.45 -11.51
N ALA A 56 -11.39 -14.77 -10.61
CA ALA A 56 -11.67 -16.14 -10.21
C ALA A 56 -12.23 -16.99 -11.38
N GLN A 57 -12.95 -16.36 -12.31
CA GLN A 57 -13.43 -16.97 -13.55
C GLN A 57 -12.37 -17.07 -14.65
N GLY A 58 -11.16 -16.57 -14.41
CA GLY A 58 -10.01 -16.72 -15.30
C GLY A 58 -9.69 -15.49 -16.14
N ALA A 59 -10.33 -14.35 -15.89
CA ALA A 59 -10.00 -13.10 -16.58
C ALA A 59 -8.51 -12.75 -16.40
N MET A 60 -7.90 -12.27 -17.47
CA MET A 60 -6.51 -11.83 -17.47
C MET A 60 -6.45 -10.37 -17.06
N THR A 61 -5.63 -10.09 -16.06
CA THR A 61 -5.43 -8.74 -15.54
C THR A 61 -4.01 -8.26 -15.74
N ARG A 62 -3.88 -6.98 -16.09
CA ARG A 62 -2.60 -6.25 -16.16
C ARG A 62 -2.76 -4.90 -15.49
N THR A 63 -1.65 -4.23 -15.24
CA THR A 63 -1.64 -2.90 -14.64
C THR A 63 -0.61 -2.02 -15.31
N SER A 64 -0.90 -0.73 -15.40
CA SER A 64 0.06 0.30 -15.78
C SER A 64 0.22 1.29 -14.63
N GLN A 65 1.46 1.75 -14.46
CA GLN A 65 1.78 2.83 -13.53
C GLN A 65 1.19 4.15 -14.00
N VAL A 66 1.08 5.11 -13.08
CA VAL A 66 0.76 6.50 -13.42
C VAL A 66 1.83 7.04 -14.37
N SER A 67 1.40 7.65 -15.47
CA SER A 67 2.31 8.25 -16.44
C SER A 67 2.88 9.58 -15.94
N ILE A 68 3.97 10.03 -16.57
CA ILE A 68 4.56 11.35 -16.27
C ILE A 68 3.54 12.46 -16.54
N GLY A 69 2.78 12.37 -17.65
CA GLY A 69 1.77 13.37 -18.01
C GLY A 69 0.66 13.47 -16.98
N GLU A 70 0.17 12.33 -16.48
CA GLU A 70 -0.88 12.31 -15.44
C GLU A 70 -0.37 12.88 -14.11
N TYR A 71 0.89 12.63 -13.74
CA TYR A 71 1.47 13.29 -12.58
C TYR A 71 1.60 14.81 -12.76
N VAL A 72 1.97 15.28 -13.96
CA VAL A 72 1.99 16.71 -14.26
C VAL A 72 0.60 17.32 -14.13
N GLU A 73 -0.41 16.69 -14.73
CA GLU A 73 -1.81 17.11 -14.66
C GLU A 73 -2.36 17.09 -13.23
N PHE A 74 -1.94 16.12 -12.42
CA PHE A 74 -2.34 16.00 -11.02
C PHE A 74 -1.68 17.04 -10.12
N PHE A 75 -0.36 17.26 -10.25
CA PHE A 75 0.38 18.15 -9.36
C PHE A 75 0.21 19.64 -9.71
N GLU A 76 0.19 19.97 -10.99
CA GLU A 76 0.24 21.37 -11.45
C GLU A 76 -0.87 22.27 -10.88
N PRO A 77 -2.14 21.83 -10.76
CA PRO A 77 -3.20 22.66 -10.16
C PRO A 77 -2.85 23.15 -8.75
N PHE A 78 -2.26 22.30 -7.91
CA PHE A 78 -1.87 22.66 -6.55
C PHE A 78 -0.73 23.67 -6.53
N LEU A 79 0.26 23.53 -7.43
CA LEU A 79 1.36 24.49 -7.55
C LEU A 79 0.88 25.87 -8.01
N LYS A 80 -0.10 25.91 -8.93
CA LYS A 80 -0.76 27.17 -9.37
C LYS A 80 -1.50 27.87 -8.25
N GLU A 81 -2.07 27.11 -7.31
CA GLU A 81 -2.69 27.64 -6.08
C GLU A 81 -1.65 28.10 -5.05
N GLY A 82 -0.35 27.97 -5.34
CA GLY A 82 0.72 28.32 -4.42
C GLY A 82 0.96 27.27 -3.33
N LYS A 83 0.53 26.02 -3.52
CA LYS A 83 0.76 24.95 -2.54
C LYS A 83 2.03 24.17 -2.87
N ASP A 84 2.74 23.74 -1.84
CA ASP A 84 3.82 22.76 -1.96
C ASP A 84 3.25 21.32 -1.97
N ILE A 85 4.05 20.33 -2.38
CA ILE A 85 3.59 18.95 -2.58
C ILE A 85 4.54 17.98 -1.86
N LEU A 86 3.97 17.12 -1.01
CA LEU A 86 4.60 15.90 -0.54
C LEU A 86 3.85 14.70 -1.14
N HIS A 87 4.48 13.98 -2.04
CA HIS A 87 3.91 12.82 -2.72
C HIS A 87 4.56 11.51 -2.24
N LEU A 88 3.71 10.58 -1.83
CA LEU A 88 4.07 9.25 -1.33
C LEU A 88 3.79 8.22 -2.43
N ALA A 89 4.84 7.74 -3.05
CA ALA A 89 4.75 6.77 -4.15
C ALA A 89 4.68 5.33 -3.63
N LEU A 90 3.95 4.48 -4.36
CA LEU A 90 4.08 3.04 -4.27
C LEU A 90 5.55 2.63 -4.43
N SER A 91 5.96 1.60 -3.69
CA SER A 91 7.33 1.10 -3.71
C SER A 91 7.92 0.94 -5.11
N SER A 92 9.13 1.48 -5.31
CA SER A 92 9.88 1.32 -6.55
C SER A 92 10.27 -0.14 -6.87
N GLY A 93 10.35 -1.00 -5.86
CA GLY A 93 10.64 -2.43 -6.03
C GLY A 93 9.54 -3.23 -6.77
N ILE A 94 8.33 -2.66 -6.92
CA ILE A 94 7.19 -3.33 -7.57
C ILE A 94 6.52 -2.50 -8.69
N SER A 95 6.88 -1.23 -8.83
CA SER A 95 6.32 -0.30 -9.80
C SER A 95 7.29 0.83 -10.16
N GLY A 96 7.29 1.26 -11.43
CA GLY A 96 8.07 2.42 -11.87
C GLY A 96 7.42 3.78 -11.55
N THR A 97 6.31 3.81 -10.80
CA THR A 97 5.54 5.05 -10.56
C THR A 97 6.35 6.13 -9.84
N PHE A 98 7.26 5.75 -8.94
CA PHE A 98 8.16 6.69 -8.27
C PHE A 98 9.04 7.44 -9.28
N ASN A 99 9.55 6.74 -10.30
CA ASN A 99 10.32 7.36 -11.37
C ASN A 99 9.44 8.28 -12.24
N SER A 100 8.23 7.87 -12.60
CA SER A 100 7.28 8.75 -13.30
C SER A 100 7.02 10.04 -12.53
N ALA A 101 6.73 9.95 -11.23
CA ALA A 101 6.48 11.10 -10.36
C ALA A 101 7.71 12.02 -10.24
N SER A 102 8.91 11.43 -10.15
CA SER A 102 10.17 12.16 -10.08
C SER A 102 10.45 12.94 -11.37
N VAL A 103 10.21 12.35 -12.54
CA VAL A 103 10.38 13.06 -13.82
C VAL A 103 9.35 14.19 -13.97
N ALA A 104 8.09 13.97 -13.58
CA ALA A 104 7.08 15.03 -13.56
C ALA A 104 7.46 16.18 -12.61
N CYS A 105 8.03 15.85 -11.46
CA CYS A 105 8.53 16.82 -10.48
C CYS A 105 9.63 17.71 -11.07
N GLU A 106 10.62 17.15 -11.77
CA GLU A 106 11.67 17.94 -12.41
C GLU A 106 11.11 18.93 -13.45
N GLN A 107 10.15 18.50 -14.27
CA GLN A 107 9.47 19.40 -15.24
C GLN A 107 8.73 20.55 -14.54
N LEU A 108 8.08 20.26 -13.41
CA LEU A 108 7.29 21.25 -12.68
C LEU A 108 8.16 22.20 -11.85
N LYS A 109 9.31 21.76 -11.34
CA LYS A 109 10.27 22.64 -10.64
C LYS A 109 10.80 23.75 -11.55
N GLU A 110 11.02 23.48 -12.84
CA GLU A 110 11.41 24.52 -13.81
C GLU A 110 10.33 25.60 -13.96
N LYS A 111 9.05 25.20 -13.92
CA LYS A 111 7.91 26.10 -14.09
C LYS A 111 7.51 26.84 -12.80
N TYR A 112 7.74 26.22 -11.65
CA TYR A 112 7.36 26.73 -10.33
C TYR A 112 8.59 26.71 -9.38
N PRO A 113 9.64 27.51 -9.66
CA PRO A 113 10.91 27.44 -8.93
C PRO A 113 10.80 27.82 -7.44
N ASP A 114 9.75 28.55 -7.07
CA ASP A 114 9.49 28.98 -5.70
C ASP A 114 8.64 27.97 -4.89
N ARG A 115 8.28 26.82 -5.47
CA ARG A 115 7.48 25.76 -4.82
C ARG A 115 8.34 24.54 -4.46
N LYS A 116 7.98 23.87 -3.38
CA LYS A 116 8.61 22.61 -2.95
C LYS A 116 7.78 21.42 -3.45
N ILE A 117 8.46 20.45 -4.03
CA ILE A 117 7.89 19.18 -4.47
C ILE A 117 8.79 18.06 -3.98
N TYR A 118 8.33 17.31 -2.99
CA TYR A 118 9.00 16.13 -2.47
C TYR A 118 8.29 14.88 -2.98
N ILE A 119 9.04 14.01 -3.65
CA ILE A 119 8.58 12.69 -4.06
C ILE A 119 9.31 11.67 -3.20
N VAL A 120 8.56 10.83 -2.49
CA VAL A 120 9.10 9.83 -1.57
C VAL A 120 8.78 8.44 -2.10
N ASP A 121 9.82 7.65 -2.31
CA ASP A 121 9.67 6.20 -2.43
C ASP A 121 9.45 5.61 -1.05
N THR A 122 8.24 5.13 -0.78
CA THR A 122 7.85 4.66 0.55
C THR A 122 8.34 3.25 0.86
N TYR A 123 8.74 2.48 -0.16
CA TYR A 123 8.94 1.04 -0.02
C TYR A 123 7.75 0.30 0.62
N ALA A 124 6.55 0.86 0.49
CA ALA A 124 5.29 0.32 1.02
C ALA A 124 4.28 0.12 -0.11
N ALA A 125 3.23 -0.65 0.17
CA ALA A 125 2.15 -0.93 -0.76
C ALA A 125 0.82 -1.09 -0.02
N SER A 126 -0.30 -0.97 -0.75
CA SER A 126 -1.66 -1.11 -0.21
C SER A 126 -1.86 -0.21 1.02
N ALA A 127 -2.67 -0.62 1.99
CA ALA A 127 -2.91 0.16 3.20
C ALA A 127 -1.65 0.39 4.06
N GLY A 128 -0.49 -0.22 3.75
CA GLY A 128 0.80 0.19 4.33
C GLY A 128 1.28 1.54 3.81
N LEU A 129 1.10 1.81 2.52
CA LEU A 129 1.28 3.16 1.94
C LEU A 129 0.24 4.13 2.54
N GLY A 130 -1.00 3.66 2.73
CA GLY A 130 -2.03 4.41 3.42
C GLY A 130 -1.69 4.77 4.87
N LEU A 131 -1.11 3.84 5.63
CA LEU A 131 -0.67 4.06 7.02
C LEU A 131 0.42 5.13 7.11
N VAL A 132 1.35 5.13 6.15
CA VAL A 132 2.36 6.20 6.03
C VAL A 132 1.70 7.55 5.76
N ALA A 133 0.76 7.60 4.82
CA ALA A 133 0.04 8.83 4.48
C ALA A 133 -0.78 9.36 5.67
N ASP A 134 -1.42 8.47 6.42
CA ASP A 134 -2.21 8.80 7.60
C ASP A 134 -1.34 9.35 8.74
N LYS A 135 -0.15 8.78 8.95
CA LYS A 135 0.82 9.28 9.94
C LYS A 135 1.36 10.66 9.58
N LEU A 136 1.65 10.90 8.30
CA LEU A 136 2.07 12.22 7.85
C LEU A 136 0.92 13.24 7.95
N ALA A 137 -0.33 12.81 7.76
CA ALA A 137 -1.49 13.66 8.03
C ALA A 137 -1.59 14.02 9.52
N ASP A 138 -1.31 13.09 10.45
CA ASP A 138 -1.22 13.43 11.88
C ASP A 138 -0.17 14.53 12.14
N LEU A 139 1.04 14.39 11.60
CA LEU A 139 2.11 15.38 11.77
C LEU A 139 1.74 16.75 11.16
N ARG A 140 1.09 16.76 9.99
CA ARG A 140 0.54 18.00 9.40
C ARG A 140 -0.51 18.63 10.32
N ASP A 141 -1.42 17.83 10.87
CA ASP A 141 -2.50 18.30 11.73
C ASP A 141 -1.97 18.82 13.09
N GLU A 142 -0.79 18.36 13.51
CA GLU A 142 0.00 18.92 14.62
C GLU A 142 0.73 20.25 14.27
N GLY A 143 0.61 20.72 13.02
CA GLY A 143 1.18 21.98 12.56
C GLY A 143 2.64 21.89 12.10
N LYS A 144 3.16 20.69 11.83
CA LYS A 144 4.51 20.51 11.27
C LYS A 144 4.53 20.95 9.81
N ASP A 145 5.66 21.53 9.40
CA ASP A 145 5.88 21.94 8.01
C ASP A 145 6.30 20.77 7.11
N ILE A 146 6.24 21.01 5.80
CA ILE A 146 6.53 20.01 4.78
C ILE A 146 7.96 19.45 4.87
N ASP A 147 8.95 20.26 5.25
CA ASP A 147 10.35 19.82 5.37
C ASP A 147 10.50 18.85 6.55
N THR A 148 9.83 19.14 7.66
CA THR A 148 9.78 18.25 8.83
C THR A 148 9.13 16.93 8.47
N LEU A 149 8.01 16.95 7.73
CA LEU A 149 7.34 15.73 7.27
C LEU A 149 8.22 14.91 6.33
N TYR A 150 8.88 15.57 5.37
CA TYR A 150 9.78 14.92 4.43
C TYR A 150 10.96 14.24 5.14
N ASN A 151 11.63 14.94 6.05
CA ASN A 151 12.74 14.37 6.82
C ASN A 151 12.27 13.20 7.69
N TRP A 152 11.11 13.34 8.35
CA TRP A 152 10.55 12.28 9.17
C TRP A 152 10.30 11.01 8.34
N ILE A 153 9.68 11.11 7.16
CA ILE A 153 9.43 9.91 6.35
C ILE A 153 10.71 9.32 5.77
N GLU A 154 11.71 10.13 5.40
CA GLU A 154 13.00 9.59 4.95
C GLU A 154 13.70 8.77 6.04
N GLU A 155 13.54 9.16 7.31
CA GLU A 155 14.07 8.42 8.47
C GLU A 155 13.22 7.18 8.83
N ASN A 156 11.91 7.23 8.61
CA ASN A 156 10.96 6.23 9.15
C ASN A 156 10.31 5.31 8.11
N LYS A 157 10.52 5.51 6.80
CA LYS A 157 9.89 4.68 5.73
C LYS A 157 10.24 3.18 5.79
N TYR A 158 11.28 2.80 6.51
CA TYR A 158 11.64 1.40 6.72
C TYR A 158 10.99 0.79 7.97
N ASN A 159 10.34 1.59 8.81
CA ASN A 159 9.64 1.15 10.02
C ASN A 159 8.21 0.68 9.74
N VAL A 160 7.62 1.06 8.60
CA VAL A 160 6.35 0.47 8.19
C VAL A 160 6.56 -0.99 7.78
N GLN A 161 5.96 -1.89 8.55
CA GLN A 161 5.98 -3.33 8.32
C GLN A 161 4.78 -3.71 7.47
N SER A 162 4.99 -4.55 6.47
CA SER A 162 3.94 -5.09 5.59
C SER A 162 4.08 -6.59 5.57
N TRP A 163 3.21 -7.30 6.30
CA TRP A 163 3.18 -8.75 6.35
C TRP A 163 1.86 -9.26 5.80
N PHE A 164 1.91 -10.15 4.82
CA PHE A 164 0.70 -10.61 4.14
C PHE A 164 0.79 -12.07 3.75
N PHE A 165 -0.36 -12.70 3.60
CA PHE A 165 -0.43 -14.01 2.98
C PHE A 165 -1.37 -13.98 1.78
N VAL A 166 -1.10 -14.86 0.82
CA VAL A 166 -1.97 -15.09 -0.33
C VAL A 166 -2.53 -16.50 -0.29
N SER A 167 -3.75 -16.67 -0.77
CA SER A 167 -4.35 -18.00 -0.94
C SER A 167 -3.75 -18.75 -2.14
N ASP A 168 -3.25 -18.03 -3.14
CA ASP A 168 -2.69 -18.59 -4.37
C ASP A 168 -1.55 -17.73 -4.92
N LEU A 169 -0.32 -18.26 -4.93
CA LEU A 169 0.87 -17.54 -5.40
C LEU A 169 0.89 -17.34 -6.92
N LYS A 170 0.00 -18.00 -7.68
CA LYS A 170 0.03 -17.97 -9.15
C LYS A 170 -0.11 -16.55 -9.69
N TYR A 171 -0.90 -15.68 -9.05
CA TYR A 171 -1.14 -14.32 -9.53
C TYR A 171 0.14 -13.48 -9.46
N LEU A 172 0.85 -13.57 -8.33
CA LEU A 172 2.11 -12.85 -8.10
C LEU A 172 3.21 -13.31 -9.06
N VAL A 173 3.28 -14.61 -9.32
CA VAL A 173 4.25 -15.21 -10.26
C VAL A 173 3.91 -14.85 -11.70
N ARG A 174 2.63 -14.96 -12.08
CA ARG A 174 2.14 -14.68 -13.44
C ARG A 174 2.44 -13.24 -13.84
N ASN A 175 2.28 -12.29 -12.92
CA ASN A 175 2.45 -10.86 -13.17
C ASN A 175 3.83 -10.32 -12.73
N GLY A 176 4.77 -11.21 -12.39
CA GLY A 176 6.20 -10.89 -12.28
C GLY A 176 6.63 -10.18 -10.99
N ARG A 177 5.77 -10.10 -9.97
CA ARG A 177 6.09 -9.43 -8.67
C ARG A 177 6.73 -10.36 -7.66
N VAL A 178 6.70 -11.67 -7.92
CA VAL A 178 7.45 -12.69 -7.19
C VAL A 178 8.17 -13.60 -8.19
N SER A 179 9.42 -13.97 -7.90
CA SER A 179 10.23 -14.80 -8.78
C SER A 179 9.59 -16.17 -9.04
N LYS A 180 9.80 -16.71 -10.25
CA LYS A 180 9.30 -18.05 -10.63
C LYS A 180 9.84 -19.17 -9.71
N THR A 181 11.05 -19.00 -9.17
CA THR A 181 11.68 -19.94 -8.23
C THR A 181 11.01 -19.91 -6.85
N ALA A 182 10.61 -18.73 -6.36
CA ALA A 182 9.76 -18.61 -5.18
C ALA A 182 8.36 -19.22 -5.42
N GLY A 183 7.89 -19.17 -6.67
CA GLY A 183 6.66 -19.77 -7.20
C GLY A 183 6.61 -21.30 -7.30
N ALA A 184 7.69 -22.02 -7.00
CA ALA A 184 7.76 -23.50 -7.03
C ALA A 184 6.99 -24.14 -5.85
N ILE A 185 5.70 -23.81 -5.74
CA ILE A 185 4.73 -24.29 -4.75
C ILE A 185 3.55 -25.01 -5.43
N GLY A 186 3.44 -24.87 -6.77
CA GLY A 186 2.21 -25.05 -7.56
C GLY A 186 1.45 -26.38 -7.51
N ASN A 187 1.85 -27.35 -6.68
CA ASN A 187 1.19 -28.66 -6.57
C ASN A 187 0.80 -29.07 -5.14
N VAL A 188 1.06 -28.25 -4.10
CA VAL A 188 0.72 -28.63 -2.72
C VAL A 188 -0.55 -27.92 -2.26
N LEU A 189 -1.64 -28.68 -2.18
CA LEU A 189 -2.94 -28.22 -1.71
C LEU A 189 -2.84 -27.54 -0.33
N ASN A 190 -3.57 -26.43 -0.16
CA ASN A 190 -3.71 -25.69 1.10
C ASN A 190 -2.44 -25.04 1.66
N ILE A 191 -1.40 -24.80 0.85
CA ILE A 191 -0.29 -23.93 1.25
C ILE A 191 -0.64 -22.47 0.97
N CYS A 192 -0.59 -21.65 2.02
CA CYS A 192 -0.67 -20.20 1.97
C CYS A 192 0.73 -19.63 2.26
N PRO A 193 1.41 -19.03 1.27
CA PRO A 193 2.69 -18.37 1.51
C PRO A 193 2.51 -17.15 2.41
N LEU A 194 3.39 -17.00 3.39
CA LEU A 194 3.56 -15.77 4.17
C LEU A 194 4.70 -14.97 3.54
N LEU A 195 4.41 -13.72 3.22
CA LEU A 195 5.29 -12.78 2.57
C LEU A 195 5.44 -11.51 3.40
N ASN A 196 6.48 -10.75 3.09
CA ASN A 196 6.58 -9.35 3.47
C ASN A 196 7.07 -8.50 2.29
N ILE A 197 7.16 -7.19 2.51
CA ILE A 197 7.94 -6.30 1.66
C ILE A 197 9.33 -6.16 2.28
N ASP A 198 10.36 -6.50 1.53
CA ASP A 198 11.76 -6.44 1.95
C ASP A 198 12.28 -5.00 2.01
N ARG A 199 13.55 -4.82 2.37
CA ARG A 199 14.16 -3.49 2.53
C ARG A 199 14.25 -2.72 1.21
N GLU A 200 14.37 -3.42 0.09
CA GLU A 200 14.44 -2.83 -1.25
C GLU A 200 13.04 -2.62 -1.86
N GLY A 201 11.97 -2.98 -1.14
CA GLY A 201 10.60 -2.79 -1.58
C GLY A 201 10.04 -3.94 -2.42
N HIS A 202 10.74 -5.06 -2.53
CA HIS A 202 10.27 -6.22 -3.27
C HIS A 202 9.40 -7.13 -2.39
N LEU A 203 8.56 -7.94 -3.03
CA LEU A 203 7.78 -8.95 -2.33
C LEU A 203 8.65 -10.19 -2.06
N ALA A 204 8.88 -10.50 -0.79
CA ALA A 204 9.71 -11.62 -0.38
C ALA A 204 8.87 -12.72 0.29
N VAL A 205 8.98 -13.95 -0.21
CA VAL A 205 8.37 -15.12 0.43
C VAL A 205 9.21 -15.51 1.64
N LYS A 206 8.65 -15.37 2.84
CA LYS A 206 9.35 -15.66 4.11
C LYS A 206 9.03 -17.05 4.65
N ALA A 207 7.82 -17.56 4.41
CA ALA A 207 7.45 -18.92 4.82
C ALA A 207 6.36 -19.52 3.92
N LYS A 208 6.31 -20.86 3.87
CA LYS A 208 5.24 -21.62 3.22
C LYS A 208 4.44 -22.32 4.31
N VAL A 209 3.25 -21.80 4.63
CA VAL A 209 2.45 -22.28 5.77
C VAL A 209 1.25 -23.07 5.27
N ARG A 210 0.96 -24.22 5.86
CA ARG A 210 -0.20 -25.03 5.48
C ARG A 210 -1.43 -24.63 6.28
N GLY A 211 -2.48 -24.18 5.59
CA GLY A 211 -3.78 -23.84 6.15
C GLY A 211 -3.91 -22.35 6.54
N LYS A 212 -5.08 -21.78 6.23
CA LYS A 212 -5.41 -20.36 6.50
C LYS A 212 -5.22 -19.98 7.97
N ASN A 213 -5.78 -20.76 8.90
CA ASN A 213 -5.66 -20.48 10.34
C ASN A 213 -4.20 -20.46 10.83
N ALA A 214 -3.33 -21.30 10.27
CA ALA A 214 -1.93 -21.33 10.65
C ALA A 214 -1.17 -20.12 10.10
N VAL A 215 -1.44 -19.70 8.85
CA VAL A 215 -0.78 -18.52 8.27
C VAL A 215 -1.24 -17.22 8.92
N MET A 216 -2.53 -17.09 9.26
CA MET A 216 -3.05 -15.94 10.00
C MET A 216 -2.35 -15.80 11.37
N LYS A 217 -2.20 -16.90 12.12
CA LYS A 217 -1.43 -16.90 13.37
C LYS A 217 0.04 -16.55 13.17
N ALA A 218 0.65 -17.04 12.09
CA ALA A 218 2.05 -16.72 11.76
C ALA A 218 2.23 -15.23 11.41
N GLN A 219 1.28 -14.64 10.67
CA GLN A 219 1.25 -13.21 10.36
C GLN A 219 1.12 -12.36 11.65
N VAL A 220 0.18 -12.71 12.53
CA VAL A 220 0.01 -12.03 13.83
C VAL A 220 1.25 -12.18 14.71
N LYS A 221 1.88 -13.37 14.72
CA LYS A 221 3.16 -13.59 15.43
C LYS A 221 4.24 -12.62 14.93
N LYS A 222 4.30 -12.36 13.62
CA LYS A 222 5.26 -11.41 13.04
C LYS A 222 5.01 -9.98 13.49
N MET A 223 3.76 -9.58 13.68
CA MET A 223 3.45 -8.30 14.31
C MET A 223 4.05 -8.21 15.71
N PHE A 224 3.77 -9.19 16.58
CA PHE A 224 4.30 -9.15 17.94
C PHE A 224 5.82 -9.24 18.04
N GLU A 225 6.49 -9.83 17.05
CA GLU A 225 7.95 -9.89 17.00
C GLU A 225 8.57 -8.52 16.63
N LEU A 226 7.85 -7.68 15.89
CA LEU A 226 8.42 -6.54 15.17
C LEU A 226 7.79 -5.19 15.50
N CYS A 227 6.57 -5.12 16.03
CA CYS A 227 5.91 -3.84 16.28
C CYS A 227 6.65 -3.04 17.35
N GLU A 228 6.62 -1.72 17.23
CA GLU A 228 7.24 -0.83 18.21
C GLU A 228 6.68 -1.11 19.60
N ASN A 229 7.55 -1.14 20.61
CA ASN A 229 7.16 -1.42 22.00
C ASN A 229 6.41 -2.76 22.20
N ARG A 230 6.40 -3.66 21.20
CA ARG A 230 5.84 -5.01 21.29
C ARG A 230 4.38 -5.01 21.77
N THR A 231 4.07 -5.65 22.90
CA THR A 231 2.70 -5.70 23.44
C THR A 231 2.20 -4.34 23.95
N ASP A 232 3.10 -3.38 24.17
CA ASP A 232 2.78 -2.00 24.54
C ASP A 232 2.63 -1.08 23.30
N TYR A 233 2.48 -1.67 22.11
CA TYR A 233 2.20 -0.93 20.88
C TYR A 233 0.95 -0.06 21.02
N ASN A 234 1.06 1.20 20.61
CA ASN A 234 0.02 2.21 20.83
C ASN A 234 -0.25 3.11 19.62
N ASP A 235 0.13 2.67 18.43
CA ASP A 235 -0.15 3.38 17.17
C ASP A 235 -1.25 2.65 16.36
N SER A 236 -1.60 3.22 15.21
CA SER A 236 -2.60 2.68 14.29
C SER A 236 -2.09 1.43 13.59
N CYS A 237 -3.00 0.47 13.37
CA CYS A 237 -2.76 -0.71 12.56
C CYS A 237 -3.84 -0.81 11.48
N PHE A 238 -3.43 -1.04 10.24
CA PHE A 238 -4.33 -1.23 9.10
C PHE A 238 -4.23 -2.66 8.61
N ILE A 239 -5.35 -3.17 8.09
CA ILE A 239 -5.42 -4.42 7.35
C ILE A 239 -6.08 -4.15 6.01
N SER A 240 -5.62 -4.84 4.96
CA SER A 240 -6.34 -4.90 3.69
C SER A 240 -6.62 -6.33 3.27
N HIS A 241 -7.69 -6.55 2.50
CA HIS A 241 -8.04 -7.86 1.97
C HIS A 241 -8.52 -7.87 0.52
N SER A 242 -8.37 -9.00 -0.17
CA SER A 242 -8.94 -9.20 -1.51
C SER A 242 -10.08 -10.24 -1.47
N ASP A 243 -11.32 -9.77 -1.35
CA ASP A 243 -12.53 -10.62 -1.30
C ASP A 243 -12.49 -11.71 -0.21
N CYS A 244 -11.94 -11.38 0.97
CA CYS A 244 -11.88 -12.30 2.12
C CYS A 244 -11.95 -11.56 3.47
N TYR A 245 -12.98 -10.71 3.64
CA TYR A 245 -13.19 -9.90 4.83
C TYR A 245 -13.15 -10.71 6.14
N ASP A 246 -13.79 -11.89 6.16
CA ASP A 246 -13.85 -12.70 7.38
C ASP A 246 -12.46 -13.17 7.85
N ASP A 247 -11.56 -13.49 6.92
CA ASP A 247 -10.16 -13.84 7.24
C ASP A 247 -9.43 -12.60 7.81
N ALA A 248 -9.63 -11.43 7.23
CA ALA A 248 -9.05 -10.17 7.72
C ALA A 248 -9.58 -9.76 9.10
N ARG A 249 -10.88 -9.94 9.34
CA ARG A 249 -11.51 -9.68 10.64
C ARG A 249 -10.97 -10.62 11.71
N ALA A 250 -10.77 -11.91 11.39
CA ALA A 250 -10.16 -12.87 12.30
C ALA A 250 -8.72 -12.49 12.68
N VAL A 251 -7.92 -11.97 11.72
CA VAL A 251 -6.58 -11.43 12.01
C VAL A 251 -6.66 -10.23 12.95
N ALA A 252 -7.54 -9.28 12.66
CA ALA A 252 -7.73 -8.09 13.48
C ALA A 252 -8.15 -8.45 14.92
N ASP A 253 -9.08 -9.39 15.10
CA ASP A 253 -9.57 -9.80 16.42
C ASP A 253 -8.46 -10.44 17.27
N MET A 254 -7.57 -11.23 16.65
CA MET A 254 -6.42 -11.80 17.36
C MET A 254 -5.45 -10.74 17.87
N ILE A 255 -5.32 -9.61 17.16
CA ILE A 255 -4.43 -8.50 17.53
C ILE A 255 -5.10 -7.65 18.61
N GLU A 256 -6.35 -7.22 18.38
CA GLU A 256 -7.11 -6.38 19.32
C GLU A 256 -7.30 -7.04 20.69
N ALA A 257 -7.36 -8.38 20.74
CA ALA A 257 -7.43 -9.12 22.00
C ALA A 257 -6.13 -9.08 22.83
N GLN A 258 -5.00 -8.75 22.21
CA GLN A 258 -3.67 -8.83 22.82
C GLN A 258 -2.95 -7.48 22.95
N ILE A 259 -3.38 -6.46 22.20
CA ILE A 259 -2.81 -5.10 22.25
C ILE A 259 -3.90 -4.11 22.70
N PRO A 260 -4.08 -3.90 24.01
CA PRO A 260 -5.08 -2.96 24.52
C PRO A 260 -4.73 -1.50 24.22
N GLY A 261 -3.47 -1.20 23.91
CA GLY A 261 -2.97 0.15 23.66
C GLY A 261 -3.23 0.70 22.25
N LEU A 262 -3.76 -0.10 21.32
CA LEU A 262 -3.97 0.31 19.92
C LEU A 262 -4.65 1.67 19.81
N LYS A 263 -4.19 2.48 18.85
CA LYS A 263 -4.82 3.76 18.50
C LYS A 263 -6.14 3.50 17.77
N GLY A 264 -7.19 3.21 18.54
CA GLY A 264 -8.51 2.88 18.03
C GLY A 264 -8.62 1.44 17.52
N LYS A 265 -9.71 1.16 16.80
CA LYS A 265 -9.98 -0.15 16.19
C LYS A 265 -9.16 -0.33 14.91
N ILE A 266 -8.78 -1.57 14.61
CA ILE A 266 -8.06 -1.87 13.37
C ILE A 266 -8.98 -1.58 12.19
N GLN A 267 -8.53 -0.71 11.30
CA GLN A 267 -9.25 -0.40 10.07
C GLN A 267 -8.96 -1.48 9.03
N ILE A 268 -10.02 -1.98 8.39
CA ILE A 268 -9.95 -3.02 7.37
C ILE A 268 -10.41 -2.40 6.05
N PHE A 269 -9.57 -2.50 5.03
CA PHE A 269 -9.81 -1.94 3.70
C PHE A 269 -9.85 -3.04 2.63
N ASP A 270 -10.51 -2.77 1.51
CA ASP A 270 -10.36 -3.59 0.32
C ASP A 270 -9.01 -3.32 -0.36
N ILE A 271 -8.35 -4.38 -0.82
CA ILE A 271 -7.25 -4.28 -1.77
C ILE A 271 -7.85 -3.86 -3.12
N GLY A 272 -7.37 -2.75 -3.69
CA GLY A 272 -7.83 -2.18 -4.95
C GLY A 272 -7.47 -3.02 -6.17
N THR A 273 -7.92 -2.61 -7.35
CA THR A 273 -7.82 -3.42 -8.58
C THR A 273 -6.37 -3.53 -9.07
N THR A 274 -5.55 -2.50 -8.87
CA THR A 274 -4.14 -2.54 -9.26
C THR A 274 -3.36 -3.55 -8.43
N ILE A 275 -3.40 -3.46 -7.08
CA ILE A 275 -2.70 -4.43 -6.22
C ILE A 275 -3.35 -5.82 -6.36
N GLY A 276 -4.68 -5.88 -6.40
CA GLY A 276 -5.47 -7.10 -6.55
C GLY A 276 -5.17 -7.86 -7.84
N SER A 277 -4.81 -7.18 -8.93
CA SER A 277 -4.38 -7.81 -10.18
C SER A 277 -3.14 -8.70 -10.00
N HIS A 278 -2.28 -8.38 -9.03
CA HIS A 278 -1.05 -9.12 -8.73
C HIS A 278 -1.24 -10.12 -7.60
N THR A 279 -1.98 -9.77 -6.55
CA THR A 279 -2.15 -10.64 -5.38
C THR A 279 -3.25 -11.68 -5.56
N GLY A 280 -4.30 -11.34 -6.33
CA GLY A 280 -5.49 -12.17 -6.54
C GLY A 280 -6.38 -12.24 -5.29
N PRO A 281 -7.55 -12.90 -5.40
CA PRO A 281 -8.47 -13.07 -4.27
C PRO A 281 -7.87 -13.96 -3.16
N GLY A 282 -8.30 -13.71 -1.93
CA GLY A 282 -7.88 -14.46 -0.74
C GLY A 282 -6.55 -13.99 -0.14
N THR A 283 -6.20 -12.72 -0.30
CA THR A 283 -5.04 -12.07 0.32
C THR A 283 -5.48 -11.31 1.56
N VAL A 284 -4.72 -11.41 2.65
CA VAL A 284 -4.86 -10.53 3.82
C VAL A 284 -3.48 -9.94 4.12
N ALA A 285 -3.41 -8.61 4.19
CA ALA A 285 -2.19 -7.87 4.47
C ALA A 285 -2.35 -7.05 5.76
N LEU A 286 -1.33 -7.08 6.59
CA LEU A 286 -1.26 -6.46 7.91
C LEU A 286 -0.14 -5.42 7.91
N PHE A 287 -0.48 -4.20 8.34
CA PHE A 287 0.41 -3.05 8.32
C PHE A 287 0.49 -2.39 9.70
N PHE A 288 1.70 -2.14 10.16
CA PHE A 288 1.98 -1.55 11.47
C PHE A 288 3.36 -0.89 11.49
N TRP A 289 3.57 0.00 12.46
CA TRP A 289 4.89 0.58 12.75
C TRP A 289 5.72 -0.39 13.61
N GLY A 290 6.97 -0.60 13.23
CA GLY A 290 7.85 -1.57 13.86
C GLY A 290 9.33 -1.27 13.69
N ASP A 291 10.13 -2.27 14.02
CA ASP A 291 11.58 -2.24 13.84
C ASP A 291 11.93 -1.88 12.38
N THR A 292 13.04 -1.18 12.19
CA THR A 292 13.55 -0.84 10.85
C THR A 292 13.83 -2.11 10.05
N ARG A 293 13.26 -2.22 8.85
CA ARG A 293 13.59 -3.30 7.90
C ARG A 293 15.08 -3.28 7.55
N ILE A 294 15.79 -4.33 7.94
CA ILE A 294 17.21 -4.54 7.63
C ILE A 294 17.44 -5.42 6.39
N GLU A 295 16.47 -6.28 6.08
CA GLU A 295 16.48 -7.24 4.97
C GLU A 295 15.20 -7.16 4.15
#